data_AF-A0A1V6AF45-F1
#
_entry.id   AF-A0A1V6AF45-F1
#
_cell.length_a   1.000
_cell.length_b   1.000
_cell.length_c   1.000
_cell.angle_alpha   90.00
_cell.angle_beta   90.00
_cell.angle_gamma   90.00
#
_symmetry.space_group_name_H-M   'P 1'
#
loop_
_entity.id
_entity.type
_entity.pdbx_description
1 polymer ?
#
loop_
_entity_poly.entity_id
_entity_poly.type
_entity_poly.pdbx_seq_one_letter_code
_entity_poly.pdbx_strand_id
1 'polypeptide(L)'
;MKTLQEWLEKNNPLYLISVLFMLLGLYLAGTTIDNPSEVSVSAILSIFAIQNVYELIVVGMAIYLLKNKIQNEHGKMLLAFGLILMGDITFYQVRISSLSTLIGWGATLLYILLALIKFVAVIKVLNLKVYKSRILFLLSSFLLVWISPKLTYLILDSINFKYVYEIPIIYYIWLAAALIQVPFIVENWGKAEIHETINNPYLGDETRIWRWGMIFVFFLLPIQIFLNVMDSYRIMMPEVPVETVVLPWVLCSVYFCKSMWIDLFEKYEEKIDNTVLITSFLIIFFRPHVSFSAQFINSVFLFVLSSAIWFTRKNKVGLTVFGISVVLSFGNLISGSLELFVKDVKDVGGSLVQTIEKILESAALWFEKIYMFFVKIIEAAAKLFKVLFNSVYDVVIMICDGVIYLKRSISKTMLAFLFIIVSFVFLTLGFKMSVKKKNDLNKEEDQENKDEQENKD
;
A
#
# COMPACT_ATOMS: atom_id res chain seq x y z
N MET A 1 -21.66 15.75 -33.76
CA MET A 1 -20.99 15.68 -32.44
C MET A 1 -21.85 14.80 -31.55
N LYS A 2 -21.32 13.66 -31.06
CA LYS A 2 -21.98 12.88 -30.00
C LYS A 2 -22.21 13.82 -28.81
N THR A 3 -23.45 13.96 -28.37
CA THR A 3 -23.79 14.96 -27.36
C THR A 3 -23.09 14.63 -26.04
N LEU A 4 -22.65 15.65 -25.30
CA LEU A 4 -22.02 15.48 -23.97
C LEU A 4 -22.88 14.61 -23.04
N GLN A 5 -24.20 14.69 -23.21
CA GLN A 5 -25.19 13.86 -22.52
C GLN A 5 -25.01 12.36 -22.82
N GLU A 6 -24.90 11.95 -24.09
CA GLU A 6 -24.63 10.55 -24.46
C GLU A 6 -23.31 10.05 -23.86
N TRP A 7 -22.28 10.90 -23.81
CA TRP A 7 -21.00 10.54 -23.21
C TRP A 7 -21.09 10.39 -21.68
N LEU A 8 -21.82 11.29 -21.01
CA LEU A 8 -22.09 11.23 -19.57
C LEU A 8 -22.93 10.01 -19.20
N GLU A 9 -23.96 9.69 -19.98
CA GLU A 9 -24.81 8.50 -19.79
C GLU A 9 -24.06 7.20 -20.12
N LYS A 10 -23.09 7.25 -21.04
CA LYS A 10 -22.25 6.10 -21.38
C LYS A 10 -21.20 5.81 -20.30
N ASN A 11 -20.49 6.83 -19.82
CA ASN A 11 -19.31 6.65 -18.96
C ASN A 11 -19.54 7.00 -17.49
N ASN A 12 -20.69 7.61 -17.13
CA ASN A 12 -21.11 8.04 -15.80
C ASN A 12 -19.94 8.44 -14.86
N PRO A 13 -19.24 9.56 -15.17
CA PRO A 13 -18.06 9.99 -14.42
C PRO A 13 -18.40 10.49 -13.01
N LEU A 14 -19.70 10.63 -12.68
CA LEU A 14 -20.15 11.20 -11.40
C LEU A 14 -19.64 10.41 -10.20
N TYR A 15 -19.43 9.10 -10.34
CA TYR A 15 -18.81 8.28 -9.30
C TYR A 15 -17.37 8.71 -8.99
N LEU A 16 -16.55 8.88 -10.03
CA LEU A 16 -15.16 9.33 -9.88
C LEU A 16 -15.12 10.76 -9.31
N ILE A 17 -15.91 11.67 -9.88
CA ILE A 17 -15.94 13.07 -9.44
C ILE A 17 -16.43 13.17 -7.99
N SER A 18 -17.40 12.34 -7.59
CA SER A 18 -17.86 12.26 -6.22
C SER A 18 -16.73 11.89 -5.26
N VAL A 19 -15.96 10.84 -5.55
CA VAL A 19 -14.85 10.41 -4.70
C VAL A 19 -13.75 11.45 -4.65
N LEU A 20 -13.45 12.11 -5.77
CA LEU A 20 -12.50 13.23 -5.81
C LEU A 20 -12.95 14.40 -4.93
N PHE A 21 -14.22 14.76 -4.97
CA PHE A 21 -14.75 15.80 -4.08
C PHE A 21 -14.76 15.39 -2.61
N MET A 22 -15.03 14.11 -2.31
CA MET A 22 -14.89 13.62 -0.94
C MET A 22 -13.44 13.75 -0.48
N LEU A 23 -12.47 13.25 -1.24
CA LEU A 23 -11.05 13.35 -0.91
C LEU A 23 -10.57 14.81 -0.79
N LEU A 24 -11.03 15.70 -1.67
CA LEU A 24 -10.69 17.12 -1.62
C LEU A 24 -11.31 17.82 -0.41
N GLY A 25 -12.58 17.52 -0.11
CA GLY A 25 -13.29 18.05 1.06
C GLY A 25 -12.62 17.60 2.35
N LEU A 26 -12.26 16.32 2.44
CA LEU A 26 -11.45 15.76 3.52
C LEU A 26 -10.06 16.42 3.58
N TYR A 27 -9.30 16.50 2.49
CA TYR A 27 -8.01 17.17 2.51
C TYR A 27 -8.10 18.63 3.03
N LEU A 28 -9.06 19.41 2.54
CA LEU A 28 -9.27 20.79 2.97
C LEU A 28 -9.67 20.88 4.44
N ALA A 29 -10.60 20.04 4.89
CA ALA A 29 -10.96 19.97 6.29
C ALA A 29 -9.74 19.61 7.16
N GLY A 30 -8.86 18.71 6.70
CA GLY A 30 -7.59 18.37 7.36
C GLY A 30 -6.66 19.58 7.52
N THR A 31 -6.48 20.39 6.47
CA THR A 31 -5.62 21.59 6.51
C THR A 31 -6.21 22.75 7.34
N THR A 32 -7.52 22.77 7.56
CA THR A 32 -8.11 23.74 8.51
C THR A 32 -7.87 23.37 9.96
N ILE A 33 -7.38 22.15 10.22
CA ILE A 33 -7.13 21.59 11.55
C ILE A 33 -5.65 21.73 11.96
N ASP A 34 -4.87 22.55 11.25
CA ASP A 34 -3.42 22.70 11.46
C ASP A 34 -3.03 23.42 12.78
N ASN A 35 -3.99 23.95 13.54
CA ASN A 35 -3.78 24.41 14.92
C ASN A 35 -4.41 23.42 15.94
N PRO A 36 -3.61 22.52 16.57
CA PRO A 36 -4.12 21.52 17.52
C PRO A 36 -4.83 22.12 18.74
N SER A 37 -4.49 23.36 19.12
CA SER A 37 -5.08 24.09 20.25
C SER A 37 -6.47 24.68 19.98
N GLU A 38 -6.92 24.72 18.72
CA GLU A 38 -8.15 25.40 18.31
C GLU A 38 -9.25 24.45 17.84
N VAL A 39 -8.97 23.15 17.72
CA VAL A 39 -9.91 22.17 17.14
C VAL A 39 -10.44 21.20 18.17
N SER A 40 -11.76 21.12 18.25
CA SER A 40 -12.44 20.15 19.11
C SER A 40 -12.31 18.72 18.58
N VAL A 41 -12.10 17.77 19.49
CA VAL A 41 -12.14 16.32 19.19
C VAL A 41 -13.44 15.93 18.48
N SER A 42 -14.56 16.57 18.83
CA SER A 42 -15.86 16.32 18.22
C SER A 42 -15.92 16.66 16.74
N ALA A 43 -15.23 17.71 16.27
CA ALA A 43 -15.19 18.07 14.86
C ALA A 43 -14.46 17.00 14.04
N ILE A 44 -13.33 16.51 14.53
CA ILE A 44 -12.54 15.48 13.83
C ILE A 44 -13.27 14.14 13.83
N LEU A 45 -13.91 13.76 14.94
CA LEU A 45 -14.77 12.58 15.01
C LEU A 45 -15.96 12.67 14.04
N SER A 46 -16.52 13.87 13.84
CA SER A 46 -17.62 14.08 12.90
C SER A 46 -17.18 13.88 11.45
N ILE A 47 -16.01 14.41 11.08
CA ILE A 47 -15.43 14.20 9.74
C ILE A 47 -15.14 12.71 9.52
N PHE A 48 -14.53 12.05 10.51
CA PHE A 48 -14.29 10.61 10.47
C PHE A 48 -15.58 9.81 10.31
N ALA A 49 -16.66 10.18 11.02
CA ALA A 49 -17.96 9.54 10.88
C ALA A 49 -18.56 9.74 9.47
N ILE A 50 -18.50 10.97 8.93
CA ILE A 50 -18.98 11.29 7.57
C ILE A 50 -18.24 10.46 6.53
N GLN A 51 -16.92 10.36 6.62
CA GLN A 51 -16.11 9.53 5.74
C GLN A 51 -16.56 8.07 5.78
N ASN A 52 -16.75 7.50 6.98
CA ASN A 52 -17.18 6.11 7.13
C ASN A 52 -18.58 5.85 6.55
N VAL A 53 -19.51 6.79 6.73
CA VAL A 53 -20.85 6.72 6.12
C VAL A 53 -20.74 6.74 4.60
N TYR A 54 -19.94 7.66 4.05
CA TYR A 54 -19.72 7.75 2.62
C TYR A 54 -19.10 6.47 2.04
N GLU A 55 -18.08 5.92 2.70
CA GLU A 55 -17.47 4.65 2.32
C GLU A 55 -18.48 3.50 2.32
N LEU A 56 -19.38 3.44 3.31
CA LEU A 56 -20.43 2.41 3.39
C LEU A 56 -21.39 2.53 2.20
N ILE A 57 -21.78 3.75 1.83
CA ILE A 57 -22.63 3.99 0.65
C ILE A 57 -21.89 3.58 -0.63
N VAL A 58 -20.62 3.95 -0.79
CA VAL A 58 -19.79 3.58 -1.96
C VAL A 58 -19.70 2.06 -2.10
N VAL A 59 -19.35 1.35 -1.03
CA VAL A 59 -19.25 -0.12 -1.04
C VAL A 59 -20.62 -0.77 -1.27
N GLY A 60 -21.68 -0.26 -0.63
CA GLY A 60 -23.04 -0.76 -0.80
C GLY A 60 -23.54 -0.60 -2.24
N MET A 61 -23.31 0.56 -2.86
CA MET A 61 -23.64 0.81 -4.26
C MET A 61 -22.81 -0.07 -5.20
N ALA A 62 -21.53 -0.26 -4.92
CA ALA A 62 -20.66 -1.13 -5.70
C ALA A 62 -21.21 -2.56 -5.73
N ILE A 63 -21.54 -3.11 -4.56
CA ILE A 63 -22.14 -4.44 -4.42
C ILE A 63 -23.48 -4.51 -5.16
N TYR A 64 -24.33 -3.49 -5.04
CA TYR A 64 -25.62 -3.46 -5.72
C TYR A 64 -25.48 -3.49 -7.25
N LEU A 65 -24.59 -2.67 -7.81
CA LEU A 65 -24.37 -2.61 -9.26
C LEU A 65 -23.82 -3.92 -9.82
N LEU A 66 -22.91 -4.56 -9.09
CA LEU A 66 -22.30 -5.84 -9.47
C LEU A 66 -23.29 -6.99 -9.36
N LYS A 67 -24.03 -7.08 -8.25
CA LYS A 67 -24.99 -8.16 -8.02
C LYS A 67 -26.13 -8.14 -9.04
N ASN A 68 -26.60 -6.95 -9.40
CA ASN A 68 -27.71 -6.77 -10.34
C ASN A 68 -27.25 -6.63 -11.81
N LYS A 69 -25.95 -6.75 -12.09
CA LYS A 69 -25.37 -6.66 -13.45
C LYS A 69 -25.80 -5.39 -14.22
N ILE A 70 -25.94 -4.27 -13.51
CA ILE A 70 -26.40 -2.98 -14.08
C ILE A 70 -25.26 -2.35 -14.87
N GLN A 71 -24.11 -2.16 -14.22
CA GLN A 71 -22.88 -1.60 -14.81
C GLN A 71 -21.67 -2.15 -14.07
N ASN A 72 -21.20 -3.33 -14.49
CA ASN A 72 -20.14 -4.07 -13.77
C ASN A 72 -18.84 -3.26 -13.62
N GLU A 73 -18.42 -2.54 -14.65
CA GLU A 73 -17.20 -1.73 -14.61
C GLU A 73 -17.28 -0.60 -13.57
N HIS A 74 -18.46 0.01 -13.40
CA HIS A 74 -18.67 1.07 -12.42
C HIS A 74 -18.68 0.50 -11.00
N GLY A 75 -19.27 -0.69 -10.82
CA GLY A 75 -19.20 -1.42 -9.56
C GLY A 75 -17.76 -1.78 -9.15
N LYS A 76 -16.94 -2.28 -10.09
CA LYS A 76 -15.51 -2.55 -9.86
C LYS A 76 -14.74 -1.27 -9.49
N MET A 77 -15.00 -0.19 -10.21
CA MET A 77 -14.40 1.11 -9.95
C MET A 77 -14.76 1.63 -8.55
N LEU A 78 -16.02 1.51 -8.13
CA LEU A 78 -16.45 1.90 -6.78
C LEU A 78 -15.80 1.05 -5.68
N LEU A 79 -15.59 -0.27 -5.90
CA LEU A 79 -14.81 -1.08 -4.97
C LEU A 79 -13.36 -0.58 -4.86
N ALA A 80 -12.74 -0.22 -5.99
CA ALA A 80 -11.39 0.37 -5.99
C ALA A 80 -11.34 1.72 -5.25
N PHE A 81 -12.34 2.58 -5.43
CA PHE A 81 -12.45 3.83 -4.66
C PHE A 81 -12.69 3.57 -3.18
N GLY A 82 -13.47 2.55 -2.83
CA GLY A 82 -13.62 2.10 -1.44
C GLY A 82 -12.27 1.75 -0.81
N LEU A 83 -11.39 1.04 -1.53
CA LEU A 83 -10.04 0.75 -1.05
C LEU A 83 -9.21 2.03 -0.84
N ILE A 84 -9.25 2.97 -1.78
CA ILE A 84 -8.52 4.25 -1.69
C ILE A 84 -8.96 5.04 -0.45
N LEU A 85 -10.27 5.17 -0.23
CA LEU A 85 -10.82 5.83 0.96
C LEU A 85 -10.42 5.11 2.25
N MET A 86 -10.40 3.77 2.21
CA MET A 86 -9.98 2.92 3.33
C MET A 86 -8.51 3.08 3.71
N GLY A 87 -7.69 3.63 2.82
CA GLY A 87 -6.29 3.89 3.09
C GLY A 87 -5.99 5.13 3.93
N ASP A 88 -6.99 5.92 4.30
CA ASP A 88 -6.86 7.20 5.04
C ASP A 88 -5.70 8.07 4.52
N ILE A 89 -5.73 8.39 3.22
CA ILE A 89 -4.73 9.26 2.56
C ILE A 89 -4.76 10.69 3.14
N THR A 90 -5.81 11.03 3.89
CA THR A 90 -6.02 12.35 4.50
C THR A 90 -5.49 12.45 5.94
N PHE A 91 -4.97 11.36 6.49
CA PHE A 91 -4.21 11.30 7.75
C PHE A 91 -4.95 11.81 8.99
N TYR A 92 -6.27 11.63 9.04
CA TYR A 92 -7.06 12.09 10.19
C TYR A 92 -6.83 11.29 11.44
N GLN A 93 -6.57 9.99 11.30
CA GLN A 93 -6.47 9.10 12.44
C GLN A 93 -5.25 9.43 13.33
N VAL A 94 -4.15 9.86 12.73
CA VAL A 94 -2.96 10.33 13.46
C VAL A 94 -3.33 11.54 14.32
N ARG A 95 -4.13 12.47 13.77
CA ARG A 95 -4.59 13.68 14.47
C ARG A 95 -5.58 13.41 15.60
N ILE A 96 -6.50 12.45 15.45
CA ILE A 96 -7.39 12.05 16.56
C ILE A 96 -6.54 11.54 17.73
N SER A 97 -5.49 10.80 17.41
CA SER A 97 -4.64 10.14 18.41
C SER A 97 -3.72 11.13 19.13
N SER A 98 -3.32 12.22 18.49
CA SER A 98 -2.55 13.29 19.14
C SER A 98 -3.38 14.13 20.12
N LEU A 99 -4.70 14.21 19.95
CA LEU A 99 -5.58 14.97 20.85
C LEU A 99 -6.03 14.15 22.07
N SER A 100 -6.26 12.85 21.88
CA SER A 100 -6.58 11.93 22.98
C SER A 100 -6.24 10.51 22.58
N THR A 101 -5.26 9.92 23.27
CA THR A 101 -4.81 8.54 23.02
C THR A 101 -5.95 7.54 23.09
N LEU A 102 -6.81 7.64 24.11
CA LEU A 102 -7.93 6.71 24.32
C LEU A 102 -8.97 6.81 23.19
N ILE A 103 -9.37 8.02 22.83
CA ILE A 103 -10.34 8.26 21.74
C ILE A 103 -9.73 7.85 20.40
N GLY A 104 -8.45 8.15 20.18
CA GLY A 104 -7.70 7.69 19.02
C GLY A 104 -7.75 6.18 18.87
N TRP A 105 -7.38 5.41 19.90
CA TRP A 105 -7.46 3.94 19.89
C TRP A 105 -8.87 3.42 19.65
N GLY A 106 -9.88 4.00 20.32
CA GLY A 106 -11.29 3.66 20.11
C GLY A 106 -11.73 3.87 18.66
N ALA A 107 -11.41 5.02 18.06
CA ALA A 107 -11.75 5.33 16.67
C ALA A 107 -11.10 4.37 15.67
N THR A 108 -9.84 3.97 15.91
CA THR A 108 -9.15 2.98 15.05
C THR A 108 -9.72 1.58 15.18
N LEU A 109 -10.04 1.15 16.40
CA LEU A 109 -10.69 -0.15 16.60
C LEU A 109 -12.03 -0.18 15.86
N LEU A 110 -12.83 0.88 16.00
CA LEU A 110 -14.09 1.02 15.27
C LEU A 110 -13.88 0.98 13.75
N TYR A 111 -12.86 1.67 13.24
CA TYR A 111 -12.55 1.67 11.81
C TYR A 111 -12.18 0.28 11.28
N ILE A 112 -11.30 -0.42 12.00
CA ILE A 112 -10.86 -1.78 11.64
C ILE A 112 -12.07 -2.73 11.62
N LEU A 113 -12.97 -2.63 12.59
CA LEU A 113 -14.19 -3.43 12.62
C LEU A 113 -15.10 -3.12 11.43
N LEU A 114 -15.33 -1.85 11.11
CA LEU A 114 -16.12 -1.44 9.94
C LEU A 114 -15.47 -1.90 8.63
N ALA A 115 -14.14 -1.81 8.53
CA ALA A 115 -13.37 -2.30 7.40
C ALA A 115 -13.54 -3.81 7.20
N LEU A 116 -13.47 -4.58 8.29
CA LEU A 116 -13.67 -6.03 8.27
C LEU A 116 -15.10 -6.39 7.88
N ILE A 117 -16.10 -5.67 8.39
CA ILE A 117 -17.50 -5.85 7.99
C ILE A 117 -17.68 -5.60 6.48
N LYS A 118 -17.14 -4.49 5.96
CA LYS A 118 -17.18 -4.15 4.52
C LYS A 118 -16.51 -5.24 3.68
N PHE A 119 -15.32 -5.70 4.09
CA PHE A 119 -14.58 -6.75 3.40
C PHE A 119 -15.34 -8.09 3.38
N VAL A 120 -15.89 -8.51 4.53
CA VAL A 120 -16.71 -9.71 4.63
C VAL A 120 -17.99 -9.60 3.79
N ALA A 121 -18.62 -8.43 3.75
CA ALA A 121 -19.79 -8.19 2.91
C ALA A 121 -19.46 -8.34 1.42
N VAL A 122 -18.34 -7.79 0.95
CA VAL A 122 -17.87 -7.95 -0.44
C VAL A 122 -17.64 -9.43 -0.77
N ILE A 123 -16.92 -10.16 0.09
CA ILE A 123 -16.65 -11.60 -0.11
C ILE A 123 -17.96 -12.40 -0.18
N LYS A 124 -18.84 -12.24 0.82
CA LYS A 124 -20.06 -13.04 0.93
C LYS A 124 -21.08 -12.71 -0.16
N VAL A 125 -21.29 -11.42 -0.46
CA VAL A 125 -22.35 -11.00 -1.39
C VAL A 125 -21.93 -11.25 -2.84
N LEU A 126 -20.65 -11.10 -3.18
CA LEU A 126 -20.13 -11.37 -4.52
C LEU A 126 -19.63 -12.81 -4.70
N ASN A 127 -19.82 -13.66 -3.68
CA ASN A 127 -19.42 -15.07 -3.67
C ASN A 127 -17.95 -15.26 -4.10
N LEU A 128 -17.04 -14.47 -3.52
CA LEU A 128 -15.61 -14.56 -3.81
C LEU A 128 -15.02 -15.84 -3.22
N LYS A 129 -14.12 -16.49 -3.96
CA LYS A 129 -13.40 -17.64 -3.46
C LYS A 129 -12.40 -17.19 -2.40
N VAL A 130 -12.48 -17.82 -1.22
CA VAL A 130 -11.67 -17.45 -0.07
C VAL A 130 -10.31 -18.15 -0.11
N TYR A 131 -9.24 -17.35 -0.12
CA TYR A 131 -7.85 -17.79 -0.05
C TYR A 131 -7.22 -17.36 1.27
N LYS A 132 -6.79 -18.33 2.09
CA LYS A 132 -6.31 -18.07 3.45
C LYS A 132 -5.11 -17.12 3.48
N SER A 133 -4.09 -17.34 2.64
CA SER A 133 -2.91 -16.47 2.56
C SER A 133 -3.22 -15.07 2.06
N ARG A 134 -4.07 -14.93 1.03
CA ARG A 134 -4.45 -13.63 0.46
C ARG A 134 -5.20 -12.80 1.50
N ILE A 135 -6.14 -13.41 2.22
CA ILE A 135 -6.87 -12.74 3.31
C ILE A 135 -5.91 -12.39 4.45
N LEU A 136 -5.06 -13.32 4.87
CA LEU A 136 -4.08 -13.07 5.94
C LEU A 136 -3.17 -11.89 5.58
N PHE A 137 -2.64 -11.85 4.36
CA PHE A 137 -1.81 -10.77 3.87
C PHE A 137 -2.56 -9.44 3.87
N LEU A 138 -3.76 -9.39 3.28
CA LEU A 138 -4.57 -8.17 3.20
C LEU A 138 -4.93 -7.63 4.59
N LEU A 139 -5.45 -8.48 5.47
CA LEU A 139 -5.85 -8.08 6.81
C LEU A 139 -4.66 -7.64 7.65
N SER A 140 -3.56 -8.40 7.62
CA SER A 140 -2.37 -8.06 8.41
C SER A 140 -1.71 -6.77 7.91
N SER A 141 -1.60 -6.60 6.59
CA SER A 141 -1.04 -5.38 6.00
C SER A 141 -1.93 -4.17 6.28
N PHE A 142 -3.25 -4.33 6.21
CA PHE A 142 -4.21 -3.28 6.54
C PHE A 142 -4.14 -2.90 8.02
N LEU A 143 -4.04 -3.87 8.93
CA LEU A 143 -3.83 -3.61 10.35
C LEU A 143 -2.52 -2.83 10.58
N LEU A 144 -1.45 -3.22 9.90
CA LEU A 144 -0.16 -2.56 10.05
C LEU A 144 -0.21 -1.09 9.60
N VAL A 145 -0.84 -0.81 8.45
CA VAL A 145 -1.13 0.55 7.95
C VAL A 145 -1.83 1.40 9.02
N TRP A 146 -2.84 0.86 9.70
CA TRP A 146 -3.61 1.63 10.69
C TRP A 146 -2.93 1.76 12.06
N ILE A 147 -2.09 0.79 12.44
CA ILE A 147 -1.45 0.75 13.76
C ILE A 147 -0.08 1.47 13.73
N SER A 148 0.66 1.39 12.62
CA SER A 148 2.05 1.87 12.55
C SER A 148 2.23 3.37 12.82
N PRO A 149 1.41 4.29 12.27
CA PRO A 149 1.58 5.72 12.52
C PRO A 149 1.36 6.07 14.00
N LYS A 150 0.45 5.34 14.68
CA LYS A 150 0.14 5.57 16.11
C LYS A 150 1.23 5.08 17.03
N LEU A 151 1.75 3.88 16.76
CA LEU A 151 2.89 3.35 17.53
C LEU A 151 4.07 4.29 17.42
N THR A 152 4.30 4.83 16.22
CA THR A 152 5.31 5.86 16.02
C THR A 152 5.00 7.09 16.89
N TYR A 153 3.81 7.67 16.77
CA TYR A 153 3.45 8.91 17.50
C TYR A 153 3.50 8.75 19.03
N LEU A 154 2.95 7.66 19.59
CA LEU A 154 2.94 7.42 21.03
C LEU A 154 4.34 7.39 21.64
N ILE A 155 5.28 6.83 20.91
CA ILE A 155 6.66 6.74 21.36
C ILE A 155 7.36 8.08 21.15
N LEU A 156 7.01 8.77 20.06
CA LEU A 156 7.51 10.12 19.78
C LEU A 156 6.97 11.22 20.71
N ASP A 157 5.89 10.96 21.46
CA ASP A 157 5.29 11.94 22.38
C ASP A 157 5.54 11.59 23.85
N SER A 158 6.07 10.38 24.13
CA SER A 158 6.40 9.96 25.49
C SER A 158 7.63 10.71 26.03
N ILE A 159 7.36 11.59 27.00
CA ILE A 159 8.28 12.55 27.62
C ILE A 159 9.37 11.80 28.43
N ASN A 160 10.47 11.40 27.78
CA ASN A 160 11.85 11.24 28.31
C ASN A 160 12.75 10.57 27.26
N PHE A 161 12.90 11.25 26.12
CA PHE A 161 13.62 10.81 24.92
C PHE A 161 15.11 10.49 25.05
N LYS A 162 15.68 10.54 26.25
CA LYS A 162 17.12 10.33 26.47
C LYS A 162 17.54 8.85 26.54
N TYR A 163 16.60 7.90 26.58
CA TYR A 163 16.90 6.49 26.87
C TYR A 163 16.43 5.43 25.86
N VAL A 164 15.71 5.79 24.79
CA VAL A 164 15.33 4.80 23.74
C VAL A 164 16.35 4.83 22.59
N TYR A 165 17.62 4.57 22.93
CA TYR A 165 18.74 4.67 21.98
C TYR A 165 18.94 3.43 21.10
N GLU A 166 18.20 2.34 21.28
CA GLU A 166 18.69 1.06 20.73
C GLU A 166 17.81 0.40 19.68
N ILE A 167 16.60 0.90 19.44
CA ILE A 167 15.75 0.29 18.42
C ILE A 167 14.97 1.34 17.61
N PRO A 168 15.26 1.49 16.30
CA PRO A 168 14.40 2.23 15.42
C PRO A 168 13.06 1.47 15.31
N ILE A 169 12.00 1.93 15.98
CA ILE A 169 10.64 1.36 15.86
C ILE A 169 10.20 1.27 14.40
N ILE A 170 10.65 2.22 13.59
CA ILE A 170 10.44 2.23 12.15
C ILE A 170 11.03 0.97 11.51
N TYR A 171 12.20 0.50 11.96
CA TYR A 171 12.77 -0.79 11.51
C TYR A 171 11.86 -1.96 11.88
N TYR A 172 11.26 -1.98 13.07
CA TYR A 172 10.31 -3.03 13.42
C TYR A 172 8.99 -2.96 12.63
N ILE A 173 8.52 -1.77 12.27
CA ILE A 173 7.37 -1.62 11.37
C ILE A 173 7.70 -2.24 10.00
N TRP A 174 8.89 -1.95 9.45
CA TRP A 174 9.33 -2.55 8.19
C TRP A 174 9.59 -4.05 8.29
N LEU A 175 10.13 -4.53 9.41
CA LEU A 175 10.30 -5.95 9.68
C LEU A 175 8.94 -6.66 9.76
N ALA A 176 7.97 -6.09 10.48
CA ALA A 176 6.61 -6.63 10.54
C ALA A 176 5.98 -6.66 9.13
N ALA A 177 6.14 -5.59 8.35
CA ALA A 177 5.67 -5.52 6.97
C ALA A 177 6.31 -6.60 6.08
N ALA A 178 7.59 -6.91 6.30
CA ALA A 178 8.31 -7.97 5.62
C ALA A 178 7.77 -9.35 6.01
N LEU A 179 7.57 -9.60 7.31
CA LEU A 179 7.08 -10.88 7.84
C LEU A 179 5.66 -11.20 7.37
N ILE A 180 4.80 -10.19 7.20
CA ILE A 180 3.45 -10.35 6.68
C ILE A 180 3.45 -10.90 5.23
N GLN A 181 4.49 -10.62 4.44
CA GLN A 181 4.62 -11.10 3.07
C GLN A 181 5.04 -12.58 3.01
N VAL A 182 5.74 -13.09 4.02
CA VAL A 182 6.37 -14.42 4.00
C VAL A 182 5.37 -15.56 3.75
N PRO A 183 4.22 -15.66 4.46
CA PRO A 183 3.26 -16.75 4.22
C PRO A 183 2.78 -16.80 2.76
N PHE A 184 2.55 -15.63 2.15
CA PHE A 184 2.14 -15.53 0.75
C PHE A 184 3.25 -15.95 -0.20
N ILE A 185 4.49 -15.52 0.04
CA ILE A 185 5.66 -15.91 -0.76
C ILE A 185 5.83 -17.44 -0.73
N VAL A 186 5.80 -18.04 0.46
CA VAL A 186 6.01 -19.48 0.66
C VAL A 186 4.93 -20.31 -0.03
N GLU A 187 3.66 -19.90 0.03
CA GLU A 187 2.57 -20.61 -0.65
C GLU A 187 2.76 -20.61 -2.18
N ASN A 188 3.12 -19.45 -2.75
CA ASN A 188 3.28 -19.31 -4.20
C ASN A 188 4.60 -19.92 -4.73
N TRP A 189 5.59 -20.17 -3.88
CA TRP A 189 6.78 -20.96 -4.26
C TRP A 189 6.46 -22.42 -4.54
N GLY A 190 5.39 -22.97 -3.96
CA GLY A 190 5.02 -24.39 -4.12
C GLY A 190 3.90 -24.65 -5.12
N LYS A 191 2.93 -23.72 -5.27
CA LYS A 191 1.77 -23.86 -6.18
C LYS A 191 1.26 -22.51 -6.68
N ALA A 192 1.10 -22.40 -8.00
CA ALA A 192 0.73 -21.18 -8.72
C ALA A 192 -0.79 -20.91 -8.77
N GLU A 193 -1.54 -21.13 -7.68
CA GLU A 193 -3.01 -20.92 -7.69
C GLU A 193 -3.43 -19.47 -7.95
N ILE A 194 -2.51 -18.49 -7.86
CA ILE A 194 -2.77 -17.10 -8.23
C ILE A 194 -2.73 -16.84 -9.75
N HIS A 195 -2.30 -17.82 -10.55
CA HIS A 195 -2.22 -17.70 -12.01
C HIS A 195 -3.45 -18.29 -12.71
N GLU A 196 -4.22 -19.13 -12.02
CA GLU A 196 -5.49 -19.64 -12.54
C GLU A 196 -6.52 -18.52 -12.58
N THR A 197 -6.96 -18.16 -13.79
CA THR A 197 -8.04 -17.19 -13.98
C THR A 197 -9.36 -17.76 -13.50
N ILE A 198 -9.86 -17.23 -12.40
CA ILE A 198 -11.15 -17.64 -11.83
C ILE A 198 -12.23 -16.69 -12.30
N ASN A 199 -13.18 -17.24 -13.06
CA ASN A 199 -14.35 -16.51 -13.50
C ASN A 199 -15.38 -16.46 -12.37
N ASN A 200 -15.72 -15.24 -11.96
CA ASN A 200 -16.78 -14.92 -11.02
C ASN A 200 -17.97 -14.29 -11.78
N PRO A 201 -19.21 -14.70 -11.49
CA PRO A 201 -20.40 -14.27 -12.23
C PRO A 201 -20.70 -12.76 -12.15
N TYR A 202 -20.13 -12.06 -11.17
CA TYR A 202 -20.32 -10.63 -10.95
C TYR A 202 -19.11 -9.80 -11.40
N LEU A 203 -17.90 -10.36 -11.28
CA LEU A 203 -16.65 -9.62 -11.45
C LEU A 203 -15.90 -9.97 -12.74
N GLY A 204 -16.25 -11.07 -13.41
CA GLY A 204 -15.44 -11.62 -14.49
C GLY A 204 -14.17 -12.24 -13.90
N ASP A 205 -13.01 -11.63 -14.10
CA ASP A 205 -11.75 -12.14 -13.56
C ASP A 205 -11.57 -11.74 -12.08
N GLU A 206 -11.89 -12.66 -11.18
CA GLU A 206 -11.72 -12.50 -9.73
C GLU A 206 -10.25 -12.37 -9.33
N THR A 207 -9.36 -13.00 -10.09
CA THR A 207 -7.92 -13.08 -9.76
C THR A 207 -7.28 -11.70 -9.87
N ARG A 208 -7.71 -10.89 -10.83
CA ARG A 208 -7.31 -9.48 -10.92
C ARG A 208 -7.65 -8.68 -9.67
N ILE A 209 -8.81 -8.91 -9.06
CA ILE A 209 -9.24 -8.15 -7.88
C ILE A 209 -8.39 -8.49 -6.67
N TRP A 210 -8.11 -9.78 -6.46
CA TRP A 210 -7.17 -10.20 -5.42
C TRP A 210 -5.79 -9.58 -5.63
N ARG A 211 -5.26 -9.61 -6.87
CA ARG A 211 -3.97 -8.99 -7.19
C ARG A 211 -3.96 -7.48 -6.89
N TRP A 212 -4.96 -6.75 -7.37
CA TRP A 212 -5.07 -5.31 -7.13
C TRP A 212 -5.22 -4.96 -5.66
N GLY A 213 -6.04 -5.70 -4.91
CA GLY A 213 -6.18 -5.51 -3.46
C GLY A 213 -4.84 -5.67 -2.75
N MET A 214 -4.06 -6.69 -3.09
CA MET A 214 -2.77 -6.92 -2.44
C MET A 214 -1.74 -5.85 -2.80
N ILE A 215 -1.68 -5.45 -4.07
CA ILE A 215 -0.81 -4.35 -4.55
C ILE A 215 -1.15 -3.05 -3.83
N PHE A 216 -2.44 -2.75 -3.67
CA PHE A 216 -2.90 -1.54 -3.02
C PHE A 216 -2.34 -1.43 -1.59
N VAL A 217 -2.56 -2.45 -0.76
CA VAL A 217 -2.10 -2.41 0.64
C VAL A 217 -0.58 -2.48 0.73
N PHE A 218 0.08 -3.19 -0.21
CA PHE A 218 1.53 -3.23 -0.32
C PHE A 218 2.17 -1.84 -0.49
N PHE A 219 1.58 -0.97 -1.32
CA PHE A 219 2.09 0.39 -1.53
C PHE A 219 1.62 1.40 -0.49
N LEU A 220 0.48 1.16 0.15
CA LEU A 220 -0.12 2.10 1.08
C LEU A 220 0.76 2.35 2.31
N LEU A 221 1.35 1.30 2.89
CA LEU A 221 2.19 1.43 4.08
C LEU A 221 3.43 2.32 3.83
N PRO A 222 4.25 2.09 2.78
CA PRO A 222 5.32 3.02 2.44
C PRO A 222 4.86 4.45 2.30
N ILE A 223 3.78 4.70 1.55
CA ILE A 223 3.24 6.04 1.36
C ILE A 223 2.92 6.70 2.72
N GLN A 224 2.27 5.96 3.63
CA GLN A 224 1.93 6.49 4.95
C GLN A 224 3.16 6.78 5.82
N ILE A 225 4.15 5.88 5.86
CA ILE A 225 5.37 6.09 6.66
C ILE A 225 6.17 7.27 6.09
N PHE A 226 6.35 7.33 4.77
CA PHE A 226 7.09 8.41 4.11
C PHE A 226 6.46 9.78 4.32
N LEU A 227 5.12 9.87 4.29
CA LEU A 227 4.45 11.16 4.45
C LEU A 227 4.30 11.60 5.91
N ASN A 228 4.24 10.69 6.89
CA ASN A 228 3.94 11.05 8.28
C ASN A 228 5.12 10.95 9.26
N VAL A 229 6.09 10.09 8.97
CA VAL A 229 7.10 9.67 9.97
C VAL A 229 8.52 9.96 9.52
N MET A 230 8.79 9.97 8.21
CA MET A 230 10.17 10.02 7.71
C MET A 230 10.89 11.34 7.99
N ASP A 231 10.19 12.47 8.00
CA ASP A 231 10.81 13.75 8.35
C ASP A 231 11.22 13.79 9.82
N SER A 232 10.33 13.35 10.72
CA SER A 232 10.64 13.20 12.15
C SER A 232 11.79 12.22 12.38
N TYR A 233 11.80 11.10 11.66
CA TYR A 233 12.88 10.11 11.73
C TYR A 233 14.24 10.69 11.34
N ARG A 234 14.32 11.41 10.21
CA ARG A 234 15.57 12.02 9.73
C ARG A 234 16.15 13.03 10.71
N ILE A 235 15.29 13.73 11.44
CA ILE A 235 15.70 14.66 12.49
C ILE A 235 16.22 13.91 13.73
N MET A 236 15.58 12.80 14.10
CA MET A 236 15.89 12.07 15.33
C MET A 236 17.07 11.11 15.20
N MET A 237 17.25 10.50 14.03
CA MET A 237 18.31 9.53 13.75
C MET A 237 19.05 9.90 12.45
N PRO A 238 19.73 11.06 12.38
CA PRO A 238 20.42 11.50 11.17
C PRO A 238 21.56 10.55 10.76
N GLU A 239 22.12 9.80 11.72
CA GLU A 239 23.23 8.87 11.50
C GLU A 239 22.78 7.51 10.96
N VAL A 240 21.49 7.14 11.11
CA VAL A 240 20.97 5.86 10.64
C VAL A 240 20.38 6.05 9.24
N PRO A 241 20.97 5.44 8.20
CA PRO A 241 20.47 5.62 6.85
C PRO A 241 19.12 4.92 6.65
N VAL A 242 18.21 5.58 5.94
CA VAL A 242 16.86 5.06 5.64
C VAL A 242 16.92 3.68 4.98
N GLU A 243 17.90 3.46 4.10
CA GLU A 243 18.01 2.20 3.34
C GLU A 243 18.16 0.99 4.27
N THR A 244 18.86 1.16 5.39
CA THR A 244 19.07 0.11 6.41
C THR A 244 17.75 -0.28 7.07
N VAL A 245 16.92 0.73 7.34
CA VAL A 245 15.68 0.57 8.10
C VAL A 245 14.57 -0.05 7.26
N VAL A 246 14.55 0.24 5.95
CA VAL A 246 13.57 -0.31 5.02
C VAL A 246 14.01 -1.67 4.44
N LEU A 247 15.29 -2.07 4.63
CA LEU A 247 15.88 -3.25 4.01
C LEU A 247 15.03 -4.52 4.14
N PRO A 248 14.56 -4.95 5.34
CA PRO A 248 13.80 -6.20 5.46
C PRO A 248 12.56 -6.19 4.55
N TRP A 249 11.86 -5.06 4.49
CA TRP A 249 10.69 -4.90 3.63
C TRP A 249 11.07 -4.94 2.16
N VAL A 250 12.10 -4.21 1.71
CA VAL A 250 12.54 -4.23 0.29
C VAL A 250 12.86 -5.65 -0.17
N LEU A 251 13.53 -6.43 0.67
CA LEU A 251 13.92 -7.80 0.34
C LEU A 251 12.71 -8.71 0.16
N CYS A 252 11.80 -8.74 1.15
CA CYS A 252 10.55 -9.49 1.01
C CYS A 252 9.73 -8.98 -0.19
N SER A 253 9.70 -7.67 -0.42
CA SER A 253 8.95 -7.02 -1.48
C SER A 253 9.34 -7.49 -2.87
N VAL A 254 10.64 -7.74 -3.11
CA VAL A 254 11.09 -8.30 -4.40
C VAL A 254 10.55 -9.71 -4.60
N TYR A 255 10.62 -10.57 -3.57
CA TYR A 255 10.07 -11.93 -3.65
C TYR A 255 8.55 -11.95 -3.73
N PHE A 256 7.88 -11.02 -3.05
CA PHE A 256 6.44 -10.83 -3.12
C PHE A 256 6.00 -10.45 -4.53
N CYS A 257 6.64 -9.44 -5.14
CA CYS A 257 6.39 -9.06 -6.53
C CYS A 257 6.67 -10.21 -7.50
N LYS A 258 7.79 -10.92 -7.32
CA LYS A 258 8.10 -12.11 -8.11
C LYS A 258 7.01 -13.18 -7.99
N SER A 259 6.47 -13.39 -6.80
CA SER A 259 5.37 -14.35 -6.54
C SER A 259 4.04 -13.92 -7.17
N MET A 260 3.82 -12.62 -7.37
CA MET A 260 2.60 -12.07 -8.01
C MET A 260 2.63 -12.15 -9.53
N TRP A 261 3.82 -12.13 -10.14
CA TRP A 261 4.02 -12.05 -11.59
C TRP A 261 5.10 -13.01 -12.09
N ILE A 262 5.05 -14.27 -11.64
CA ILE A 262 6.10 -15.27 -11.99
C ILE A 262 6.30 -15.39 -13.50
N ASP A 263 5.21 -15.33 -14.28
CA ASP A 263 5.20 -15.41 -15.75
C ASP A 263 6.07 -14.33 -16.41
N LEU A 264 6.18 -13.14 -15.80
CA LEU A 264 7.01 -12.05 -16.31
C LEU A 264 8.50 -12.22 -15.97
N PHE A 265 8.81 -13.00 -14.92
CA PHE A 265 10.14 -13.10 -14.33
C PHE A 265 10.79 -14.48 -14.47
N GLU A 266 10.10 -15.46 -15.04
CA GLU A 266 10.57 -16.85 -15.20
C GLU A 266 11.97 -16.92 -15.84
N LYS A 267 12.20 -16.14 -16.91
CA LYS A 267 13.51 -16.07 -17.59
C LYS A 267 14.64 -15.48 -16.73
N TYR A 268 14.31 -14.71 -15.70
CA TYR A 268 15.26 -13.99 -14.85
C TYR A 268 15.33 -14.56 -13.43
N GLU A 269 14.72 -15.71 -13.20
CA GLU A 269 14.43 -16.24 -11.88
C GLU A 269 15.67 -16.36 -10.99
N GLU A 270 16.71 -17.01 -11.50
CA GLU A 270 18.00 -17.21 -10.81
C GLU A 270 18.77 -15.89 -10.63
N LYS A 271 18.71 -14.99 -11.62
CA LYS A 271 19.39 -13.69 -11.55
C LYS A 271 18.80 -12.80 -10.46
N ILE A 272 17.47 -12.80 -10.32
CA ILE A 272 16.78 -12.03 -9.27
C ILE A 272 17.18 -12.57 -7.90
N ASP A 273 17.15 -13.90 -7.71
CA ASP A 273 17.51 -14.52 -6.43
C ASP A 273 18.96 -14.18 -6.03
N ASN A 274 19.89 -14.28 -6.98
CA ASN A 274 21.30 -13.97 -6.77
C ASN A 274 21.54 -12.49 -6.44
N THR A 275 20.91 -11.56 -7.16
CA THR A 275 21.08 -10.14 -6.85
C THR A 275 20.51 -9.82 -5.48
N VAL A 276 19.29 -10.28 -5.16
CA VAL A 276 18.68 -9.98 -3.87
C VAL A 276 19.58 -10.47 -2.74
N LEU A 277 20.07 -11.71 -2.82
CA LEU A 277 21.00 -12.29 -1.85
C LEU A 277 22.30 -11.48 -1.69
N ILE A 278 22.96 -11.15 -2.81
CA ILE A 278 24.21 -10.38 -2.80
C ILE A 278 23.97 -9.00 -2.21
N THR A 279 22.94 -8.28 -2.65
CA THR A 279 22.61 -6.94 -2.15
C THR A 279 22.27 -6.95 -0.66
N SER A 280 21.46 -7.91 -0.18
CA SER A 280 21.17 -8.06 1.25
C SER A 280 22.46 -8.22 2.05
N PHE A 281 23.32 -9.14 1.61
CA PHE A 281 24.59 -9.43 2.26
C PHE A 281 25.46 -8.18 2.38
N LEU A 282 25.58 -7.40 1.30
CA LEU A 282 26.39 -6.19 1.28
C LEU A 282 25.87 -5.11 2.22
N ILE A 283 24.56 -4.87 2.22
CA ILE A 283 23.96 -3.84 3.09
C ILE A 283 24.09 -4.23 4.56
N ILE A 284 23.96 -5.52 4.90
CA ILE A 284 23.98 -6.01 6.28
C ILE A 284 25.39 -6.02 6.88
N PHE A 285 26.40 -6.41 6.10
CA PHE A 285 27.76 -6.60 6.63
C PHE A 285 28.72 -5.44 6.36
N PHE A 286 28.48 -4.59 5.35
CA PHE A 286 29.41 -3.52 4.98
C PHE A 286 28.92 -2.10 5.32
N ARG A 287 27.80 -1.93 6.05
CA ARG A 287 27.37 -0.62 6.58
C ARG A 287 27.53 -0.53 8.10
N PRO A 288 28.37 0.38 8.63
CA PRO A 288 28.82 0.36 10.02
C PRO A 288 27.91 1.07 11.06
N HIS A 289 26.64 1.38 10.75
CA HIS A 289 25.81 2.27 11.61
C HIS A 289 24.45 1.69 12.02
N VAL A 290 24.38 0.40 12.33
CA VAL A 290 23.15 -0.26 12.79
C VAL A 290 23.33 -0.71 14.23
N SER A 291 22.32 -0.55 15.09
CA SER A 291 22.38 -1.10 16.45
C SER A 291 22.63 -2.61 16.39
N PHE A 292 23.38 -3.14 17.37
CA PHE A 292 23.77 -4.56 17.42
C PHE A 292 22.54 -5.49 17.26
N SER A 293 21.43 -5.15 17.91
CA SER A 293 20.16 -5.89 17.83
C SER A 293 19.58 -5.94 16.42
N ALA A 294 19.54 -4.80 15.70
CA ALA A 294 19.04 -4.77 14.33
C ALA A 294 20.00 -5.44 13.34
N GLN A 295 21.31 -5.36 13.56
CA GLN A 295 22.30 -6.10 12.77
C GLN A 295 22.18 -7.61 13.00
N PHE A 296 21.94 -8.06 14.24
CA PHE A 296 21.68 -9.45 14.56
C PHE A 296 20.41 -9.97 13.88
N ILE A 297 19.29 -9.24 13.99
CA ILE A 297 18.03 -9.60 13.33
C ILE A 297 18.21 -9.67 11.81
N ASN A 298 18.89 -8.70 11.20
CA ASN A 298 19.20 -8.72 9.78
C ASN A 298 20.06 -9.94 9.39
N SER A 299 21.06 -10.30 10.21
CA SER A 299 21.90 -11.47 9.97
C SER A 299 21.10 -12.78 10.04
N VAL A 300 20.21 -12.91 11.03
CA VAL A 300 19.28 -14.04 11.15
C VAL A 300 18.33 -14.07 9.95
N PHE A 301 17.81 -12.91 9.53
CA PHE A 301 16.93 -12.81 8.37
C PHE A 301 17.63 -13.25 7.09
N LEU A 302 18.87 -12.79 6.85
CA LEU A 302 19.68 -13.20 5.71
C LEU A 302 20.02 -14.69 5.77
N PHE A 303 20.31 -15.22 6.95
CA PHE A 303 20.54 -16.65 7.17
C PHE A 303 19.32 -17.48 6.79
N VAL A 304 18.14 -17.11 7.28
CA VAL A 304 16.87 -17.79 6.98
C VAL A 304 16.56 -17.71 5.48
N LEU A 305 16.71 -16.53 4.88
CA LEU A 305 16.46 -16.32 3.46
C LEU A 305 17.40 -17.16 2.58
N SER A 306 18.70 -17.14 2.88
CA SER A 306 19.71 -17.92 2.15
C SER A 306 19.46 -19.42 2.27
N SER A 307 19.07 -19.88 3.47
CA SER A 307 18.69 -21.27 3.72
C SER A 307 17.45 -21.65 2.90
N ALA A 308 16.41 -20.81 2.92
CA ALA A 308 15.18 -21.06 2.19
C ALA A 308 15.44 -21.18 0.68
N ILE A 309 16.22 -20.27 0.10
CA ILE A 309 16.56 -20.29 -1.33
C ILE A 309 17.44 -21.49 -1.67
N TRP A 310 18.38 -21.86 -0.81
CA TRP A 310 19.22 -23.03 -1.02
C TRP A 310 18.39 -24.32 -1.00
N PHE A 311 17.54 -24.52 0.02
CA PHE A 311 16.73 -25.73 0.15
C PHE A 311 15.66 -25.86 -0.95
N THR A 312 15.04 -24.75 -1.35
CA THR A 312 13.96 -24.77 -2.34
C THR A 312 14.48 -24.78 -3.79
N ARG A 313 15.63 -24.16 -4.06
CA ARG A 313 16.09 -23.90 -5.45
C ARG A 313 17.47 -24.45 -5.78
N LYS A 314 18.17 -25.09 -4.82
CA LYS A 314 19.53 -25.62 -4.98
C LYS A 314 20.54 -24.59 -5.51
N ASN A 315 20.31 -23.31 -5.18
CA ASN A 315 21.12 -22.20 -5.67
C ASN A 315 22.49 -22.14 -4.95
N LYS A 316 23.57 -22.22 -5.72
CA LYS A 316 24.96 -22.22 -5.21
C LYS A 316 25.40 -20.85 -4.64
N VAL A 317 24.84 -19.75 -5.14
CA VAL A 317 25.10 -18.40 -4.59
C VAL A 317 24.47 -18.28 -3.20
N GLY A 318 23.26 -18.82 -3.02
CA GLY A 318 22.60 -18.91 -1.71
C GLY A 318 23.44 -19.66 -0.69
N LEU A 319 24.04 -20.80 -1.08
CA LEU A 319 24.97 -21.56 -0.22
C LEU A 319 26.23 -20.76 0.12
N THR A 320 26.75 -19.98 -0.82
CA THR A 320 27.97 -19.17 -0.62
C THR A 320 27.69 -18.00 0.32
N VAL A 321 26.60 -17.25 0.08
CA VAL A 321 26.16 -16.16 0.97
C VAL A 321 25.82 -16.70 2.36
N PHE A 322 25.18 -17.87 2.44
CA PHE A 322 24.93 -18.56 3.70
C PHE A 322 26.24 -18.84 4.46
N GLY A 323 27.22 -19.48 3.80
CA GLY A 323 28.51 -19.82 4.41
C GLY A 323 29.25 -18.58 4.92
N ILE A 324 29.32 -17.52 4.11
CA ILE A 324 29.98 -16.27 4.50
C ILE A 324 29.21 -15.57 5.63
N SER A 325 27.87 -15.54 5.59
CA SER A 325 27.06 -14.92 6.64
C SER A 325 27.24 -15.63 7.98
N VAL A 326 27.29 -16.97 8.00
CA VAL A 326 27.56 -17.75 9.21
C VAL A 326 28.95 -17.42 9.75
N VAL A 327 29.98 -17.41 8.89
CA VAL A 327 31.36 -17.09 9.30
C VAL A 327 31.46 -15.67 9.85
N LEU A 328 30.82 -14.67 9.23
CA LEU A 328 30.87 -13.28 9.70
C LEU A 328 30.03 -13.04 10.95
N SER A 329 28.85 -13.66 11.07
CA SER A 329 28.03 -13.53 12.28
C SER A 329 28.68 -14.22 13.47
N PHE A 330 29.24 -15.43 13.31
CA PHE A 330 30.06 -16.05 14.34
C PHE A 330 31.35 -15.27 14.61
N GLY A 331 31.98 -14.73 13.56
CA GLY A 331 33.16 -13.87 13.67
C GLY A 331 32.89 -12.62 14.50
N ASN A 332 31.76 -11.94 14.31
CA ASN A 332 31.36 -10.76 15.09
C ASN A 332 30.93 -11.11 16.54
N LEU A 333 30.27 -12.25 16.72
CA LEU A 333 29.86 -12.75 18.03
C LEU A 333 31.08 -13.19 18.85
N ILE A 334 32.12 -13.70 18.18
CA ILE A 334 33.41 -14.05 18.77
C ILE A 334 34.29 -12.80 18.92
N SER A 335 34.33 -11.85 17.98
CA SER A 335 35.18 -10.64 18.06
C SER A 335 34.73 -9.67 19.14
N GLY A 336 33.43 -9.66 19.49
CA GLY A 336 32.95 -9.02 20.73
C GLY A 336 33.51 -9.64 22.02
N SER A 337 34.14 -10.81 21.91
CA SER A 337 34.85 -11.53 22.99
C SER A 337 36.34 -11.81 22.72
N LEU A 338 36.90 -11.36 21.58
CA LEU A 338 38.24 -11.73 21.15
C LEU A 338 38.90 -10.64 20.30
N GLU A 339 39.45 -9.62 20.95
CA GLU A 339 40.43 -8.68 20.38
C GLU A 339 41.72 -9.39 19.89
N LEU A 340 41.88 -10.70 20.12
CA LEU A 340 43.09 -11.47 19.81
C LEU A 340 43.12 -12.14 18.42
N PHE A 341 42.00 -12.27 17.70
CA PHE A 341 41.95 -13.04 16.44
C PHE A 341 42.18 -12.21 15.15
N VAL A 342 42.12 -10.88 15.26
CA VAL A 342 42.17 -9.93 14.13
C VAL A 342 43.55 -9.89 13.43
N LYS A 343 44.59 -10.45 14.06
CA LYS A 343 45.95 -10.39 13.51
C LYS A 343 46.22 -11.44 12.41
N ASP A 344 45.54 -12.58 12.42
CA ASP A 344 45.86 -13.71 11.54
C ASP A 344 44.96 -13.82 10.29
N VAL A 345 43.77 -13.21 10.29
CA VAL A 345 42.82 -13.25 9.14
C VAL A 345 43.19 -12.24 8.05
N LYS A 346 44.03 -11.24 8.37
CA LYS A 346 44.39 -10.14 7.46
C LYS A 346 45.20 -10.61 6.24
N ASP A 347 45.91 -11.73 6.35
CA ASP A 347 46.80 -12.22 5.28
C ASP A 347 46.11 -13.14 4.26
N VAL A 348 44.93 -13.70 4.58
CA VAL A 348 44.18 -14.58 3.65
C VAL A 348 43.12 -13.82 2.84
N GLY A 349 42.71 -12.64 3.31
CA GLY A 349 41.59 -11.88 2.75
C GLY A 349 41.85 -11.13 1.44
N GLY A 350 43.09 -10.83 1.07
CA GLY A 350 43.39 -9.88 -0.03
C GLY A 350 42.83 -10.26 -1.42
N SER A 351 42.92 -11.55 -1.79
CA SER A 351 42.43 -12.04 -3.08
C SER A 351 40.90 -12.17 -3.14
N LEU A 352 40.29 -12.56 -2.01
CA LEU A 352 38.84 -12.67 -1.88
C LEU A 352 38.20 -11.28 -1.86
N VAL A 353 38.81 -10.33 -1.14
CA VAL A 353 38.39 -8.93 -1.05
C VAL A 353 38.44 -8.26 -2.42
N GLN A 354 39.51 -8.42 -3.21
CA GLN A 354 39.57 -7.83 -4.56
C GLN A 354 38.55 -8.44 -5.54
N THR A 355 38.26 -9.74 -5.40
CA THR A 355 37.24 -10.41 -6.23
C THR A 355 35.84 -9.95 -5.81
N ILE A 356 35.61 -9.82 -4.51
CA ILE A 356 34.37 -9.27 -3.93
C ILE A 356 34.22 -7.80 -4.32
N GLU A 357 35.28 -6.98 -4.33
CA GLU A 357 35.28 -5.58 -4.78
C GLU A 357 34.88 -5.43 -6.25
N LYS A 358 35.37 -6.29 -7.15
CA LYS A 358 34.93 -6.27 -8.56
C LYS A 358 33.48 -6.72 -8.74
N ILE A 359 33.06 -7.74 -8.00
CA ILE A 359 31.65 -8.18 -7.98
C ILE A 359 30.77 -7.07 -7.37
N LEU A 360 31.27 -6.40 -6.34
CA LEU A 360 30.66 -5.26 -5.66
C LEU A 360 30.48 -4.07 -6.57
N GLU A 361 31.50 -3.68 -7.35
CA GLU A 361 31.39 -2.58 -8.31
C GLU A 361 30.35 -2.90 -9.38
N SER A 362 30.32 -4.14 -9.88
CA SER A 362 29.34 -4.57 -10.89
C SER A 362 27.92 -4.68 -10.32
N ALA A 363 27.78 -5.21 -9.10
CA ALA A 363 26.51 -5.31 -8.37
C ALA A 363 26.01 -3.95 -7.89
N ALA A 364 26.90 -3.03 -7.51
CA ALA A 364 26.57 -1.65 -7.16
C ALA A 364 26.11 -0.88 -8.39
N LEU A 365 26.71 -1.08 -9.56
CA LEU A 365 26.23 -0.49 -10.82
C LEU A 365 24.87 -1.05 -11.25
N TRP A 366 24.62 -2.34 -11.00
CA TRP A 366 23.33 -2.98 -11.26
C TRP A 366 22.27 -2.57 -10.22
N PHE A 367 22.67 -2.43 -8.97
CA PHE A 367 21.83 -1.96 -7.88
C PHE A 367 21.51 -0.48 -8.04
N GLU A 368 22.46 0.36 -8.46
CA GLU A 368 22.18 1.75 -8.83
C GLU A 368 21.18 1.77 -9.98
N LYS A 369 21.29 0.89 -10.98
CA LYS A 369 20.28 0.77 -12.04
C LYS A 369 18.92 0.27 -11.55
N ILE A 370 18.87 -0.68 -10.62
CA ILE A 370 17.61 -1.21 -10.05
C ILE A 370 16.99 -0.23 -9.06
N TYR A 371 17.78 0.34 -8.17
CA TYR A 371 17.38 1.41 -7.27
C TYR A 371 16.92 2.61 -8.09
N MET A 372 17.66 3.04 -9.13
CA MET A 372 17.18 4.08 -10.04
C MET A 372 15.97 3.62 -10.86
N PHE A 373 15.77 2.33 -11.12
CA PHE A 373 14.55 1.81 -11.76
C PHE A 373 13.36 1.81 -10.81
N PHE A 374 13.53 1.41 -9.54
CA PHE A 374 12.51 1.47 -8.50
C PHE A 374 12.23 2.90 -8.06
N VAL A 375 13.24 3.75 -7.94
CA VAL A 375 13.10 5.20 -7.74
C VAL A 375 12.45 5.81 -8.96
N LYS A 376 12.79 5.42 -10.20
CA LYS A 376 12.05 5.85 -11.39
C LYS A 376 10.65 5.27 -11.45
N ILE A 377 10.36 4.10 -10.90
CA ILE A 377 9.01 3.53 -10.80
C ILE A 377 8.24 4.22 -9.68
N ILE A 378 8.86 4.56 -8.55
CA ILE A 378 8.25 5.26 -7.43
C ILE A 378 8.09 6.73 -7.79
N GLU A 379 9.01 7.34 -8.51
CA GLU A 379 8.89 8.66 -9.11
C GLU A 379 7.95 8.64 -10.29
N ALA A 380 7.90 7.59 -11.11
CA ALA A 380 6.92 7.47 -12.19
C ALA A 380 5.57 7.12 -11.64
N ALA A 381 5.45 6.38 -10.55
CA ALA A 381 4.21 6.11 -9.83
C ALA A 381 3.81 7.35 -9.04
N ALA A 382 4.74 8.11 -8.46
CA ALA A 382 4.47 9.38 -7.80
C ALA A 382 4.24 10.50 -8.82
N LYS A 383 4.82 10.45 -10.03
CA LYS A 383 4.54 11.33 -11.17
C LYS A 383 3.26 10.91 -11.85
N LEU A 384 2.96 9.62 -11.99
CA LEU A 384 1.69 9.10 -12.50
C LEU A 384 0.62 9.33 -11.47
N PHE A 385 0.91 9.24 -10.17
CA PHE A 385 0.02 9.63 -9.09
C PHE A 385 -0.12 11.14 -9.09
N LYS A 386 0.95 11.92 -9.32
CA LYS A 386 0.94 13.38 -9.55
C LYS A 386 0.44 13.77 -10.93
N VAL A 387 0.19 12.86 -11.90
CA VAL A 387 -0.32 13.13 -13.25
C VAL A 387 -1.75 12.64 -13.38
N LEU A 388 -2.13 11.56 -12.69
CA LEU A 388 -3.50 11.24 -12.30
C LEU A 388 -3.99 12.35 -11.38
N PHE A 389 -3.20 12.74 -10.38
CA PHE A 389 -3.46 13.92 -9.58
C PHE A 389 -3.20 15.21 -10.33
N ASN A 390 -2.38 15.32 -11.39
CA ASN A 390 -2.20 16.57 -12.17
C ASN A 390 -3.26 16.74 -13.24
N SER A 391 -3.80 15.67 -13.80
CA SER A 391 -4.99 15.70 -14.65
C SER A 391 -6.22 15.95 -13.79
N VAL A 392 -6.25 15.37 -12.59
CA VAL A 392 -7.14 15.81 -11.51
C VAL A 392 -6.72 17.20 -11.01
N TYR A 393 -5.47 17.68 -11.09
CA TYR A 393 -5.00 19.01 -10.65
C TYR A 393 -5.28 20.05 -11.71
N ASP A 394 -5.48 19.69 -12.97
CA ASP A 394 -5.90 20.59 -14.05
C ASP A 394 -7.42 20.69 -14.02
N VAL A 395 -8.13 19.59 -13.72
CA VAL A 395 -9.55 19.62 -13.37
C VAL A 395 -9.78 20.29 -12.01
N VAL A 396 -8.89 20.08 -11.04
CA VAL A 396 -8.90 20.70 -9.71
C VAL A 396 -8.31 22.09 -9.78
N ILE A 397 -7.48 22.50 -10.73
CA ILE A 397 -7.08 23.90 -11.01
C ILE A 397 -8.20 24.58 -11.75
N MET A 398 -8.90 23.94 -12.69
CA MET A 398 -10.08 24.52 -13.31
C MET A 398 -11.21 24.70 -12.27
N ILE A 399 -11.40 23.73 -11.38
CA ILE A 399 -12.27 23.84 -10.21
C ILE A 399 -11.66 24.80 -9.16
N CYS A 400 -10.34 24.84 -8.97
CA CYS A 400 -9.65 25.69 -8.00
C CYS A 400 -9.54 27.13 -8.47
N ASP A 401 -9.57 27.43 -9.76
CA ASP A 401 -9.62 28.77 -10.35
C ASP A 401 -11.05 29.28 -10.22
N GLY A 402 -12.04 28.41 -10.46
CA GLY A 402 -13.42 28.64 -10.06
C GLY A 402 -13.55 28.88 -8.54
N VAL A 403 -12.86 28.09 -7.73
CA VAL A 403 -12.89 28.19 -6.26
C VAL A 403 -12.00 29.30 -5.73
N ILE A 404 -10.95 29.75 -6.42
CA ILE A 404 -10.12 30.93 -6.08
C ILE A 404 -10.98 32.18 -6.27
N TYR A 405 -11.87 32.16 -7.28
CA TYR A 405 -12.92 33.17 -7.42
C TYR A 405 -13.92 33.12 -6.23
N LEU A 406 -14.32 31.93 -5.76
CA LEU A 406 -15.14 31.78 -4.52
C LEU A 406 -14.37 32.05 -3.21
N LYS A 407 -13.04 31.82 -3.16
CA LYS A 407 -12.16 31.94 -1.98
C LYS A 407 -12.01 33.39 -1.52
N ARG A 408 -12.28 34.35 -2.41
CA ARG A 408 -12.42 35.77 -2.06
C ARG A 408 -13.63 36.05 -1.15
N SER A 409 -14.57 35.10 -1.01
CA SER A 409 -15.81 35.29 -0.26
C SER A 409 -16.15 34.17 0.74
N ILE A 410 -15.50 32.99 0.69
CA ILE A 410 -15.89 31.80 1.46
C ILE A 410 -14.71 31.22 2.26
N SER A 411 -14.96 30.85 3.53
CA SER A 411 -13.94 30.23 4.40
C SER A 411 -13.56 28.81 3.94
N LYS A 412 -12.32 28.38 4.21
CA LYS A 412 -11.83 27.03 3.87
C LYS A 412 -12.74 25.92 4.43
N THR A 413 -13.27 26.11 5.64
CA THR A 413 -14.18 25.16 6.30
C THR A 413 -15.49 25.01 5.52
N MET A 414 -16.09 26.14 5.11
CA MET A 414 -17.33 26.12 4.33
C MET A 414 -17.11 25.48 2.94
N LEU A 415 -15.94 25.71 2.34
CA LEU A 415 -15.54 25.05 1.10
C LEU A 415 -15.36 23.53 1.27
N ALA A 416 -14.75 23.08 2.36
CA ALA A 416 -14.62 21.65 2.67
C ALA A 416 -16.00 20.98 2.81
N PHE A 417 -16.91 21.60 3.56
CA PHE A 417 -18.29 21.11 3.69
C PHE A 417 -19.03 21.10 2.34
N LEU A 418 -18.84 22.12 1.51
CA LEU A 418 -19.44 22.16 0.17
C LEU A 418 -18.99 20.97 -0.67
N PHE A 419 -17.69 20.66 -0.70
CA PHE A 419 -17.19 19.50 -1.45
C PHE A 419 -17.71 18.18 -0.91
N ILE A 420 -17.79 18.03 0.41
CA ILE A 420 -18.40 16.85 1.03
C ILE A 420 -19.87 16.72 0.59
N ILE A 421 -20.68 17.77 0.68
CA ILE A 421 -22.09 17.73 0.27
C ILE A 421 -22.23 17.41 -1.23
N VAL A 422 -21.47 18.10 -2.09
CA VAL A 422 -21.48 17.87 -3.54
C VAL A 422 -21.08 16.44 -3.86
N SER A 423 -20.15 15.84 -3.12
CA SER A 423 -19.79 14.43 -3.30
C SER A 423 -21.00 13.50 -3.10
N PHE A 424 -21.81 13.68 -2.06
CA PHE A 424 -23.01 12.87 -1.84
C PHE A 424 -24.07 13.07 -2.94
N VAL A 425 -24.24 14.32 -3.40
CA VAL A 425 -25.16 14.63 -4.51
C VAL A 425 -24.72 13.90 -5.78
N PHE A 426 -23.45 13.99 -6.13
CA PHE A 426 -22.92 13.35 -7.35
C PHE A 426 -22.95 11.83 -7.25
N LEU A 427 -22.68 11.26 -6.08
CA LEU A 427 -22.81 9.82 -5.84
C LEU A 427 -24.23 9.34 -6.11
N THR A 428 -25.22 10.07 -5.56
CA THR A 428 -26.64 9.76 -5.67
C THR A 428 -27.14 9.91 -7.11
N LEU A 429 -26.75 11.00 -7.79
CA LEU A 429 -27.10 11.24 -9.19
C LEU A 429 -26.48 10.18 -10.11
N GLY A 430 -25.20 9.86 -9.90
CA GLY A 430 -24.53 8.78 -10.61
C GLY A 430 -25.27 7.46 -10.46
N PHE A 431 -25.64 7.09 -9.23
CA PHE A 431 -26.44 5.90 -8.97
C PHE A 431 -27.78 5.89 -9.68
N LYS A 432 -28.53 6.99 -9.61
CA LYS A 432 -29.83 7.11 -10.27
C LYS A 432 -29.72 6.96 -11.79
N MET A 433 -28.68 7.54 -12.40
CA MET A 433 -28.42 7.40 -13.84
C MET A 433 -28.12 5.95 -14.25
N SER A 434 -27.28 5.24 -13.49
CA SER A 434 -26.97 3.83 -13.78
C SER A 434 -28.20 2.93 -13.67
N VAL A 435 -29.04 3.12 -12.65
CA VAL A 435 -30.29 2.34 -12.48
C VAL A 435 -31.29 2.66 -13.58
N LYS A 436 -31.49 3.95 -13.90
CA LYS A 436 -32.41 4.36 -14.98
C LYS A 436 -32.03 3.72 -16.31
N LYS A 437 -30.75 3.75 -16.68
CA LYS A 437 -30.26 3.15 -17.91
C LYS A 437 -30.57 1.66 -18.03
N LYS A 438 -30.47 0.89 -16.94
CA LYS A 438 -30.84 -0.54 -16.97
C LYS A 438 -32.34 -0.74 -17.14
N ASN A 439 -33.16 0.09 -16.51
CA ASN A 439 -34.61 0.03 -16.67
C ASN A 439 -35.04 0.36 -18.11
N ASP A 440 -34.36 1.32 -18.75
CA ASP A 440 -34.65 1.69 -20.13
C ASP A 440 -34.24 0.57 -21.09
N LEU A 441 -33.06 -0.04 -20.91
CA LEU A 441 -32.61 -1.21 -21.70
C LEU A 441 -33.55 -2.42 -21.58
N ASN A 442 -34.03 -2.72 -20.36
CA ASN A 442 -34.97 -3.83 -20.17
C ASN A 442 -36.30 -3.58 -20.90
N LYS A 443 -36.76 -2.32 -20.97
CA LYS A 443 -38.00 -1.99 -21.70
C LYS A 443 -37.83 -2.13 -23.21
N GLU A 444 -36.66 -1.79 -23.74
CA GLU A 444 -36.34 -1.97 -25.16
C GLU A 444 -36.29 -3.47 -25.51
N GLU A 445 -35.63 -4.30 -24.69
CA GLU A 445 -35.63 -5.76 -24.85
C GLU A 445 -37.04 -6.36 -24.78
N ASP A 446 -37.90 -5.89 -23.87
CA ASP A 446 -39.29 -6.34 -23.77
C ASP A 446 -40.14 -5.91 -24.98
N GLN A 447 -39.82 -4.80 -25.64
CA GLN A 447 -40.49 -4.33 -26.85
C GLN A 447 -40.04 -5.12 -28.08
N GLU A 448 -38.72 -5.30 -28.28
CA GLU A 448 -38.20 -6.11 -29.40
C GLU A 448 -38.74 -7.55 -29.36
N ASN A 449 -38.82 -8.17 -28.18
CA ASN A 449 -39.37 -9.52 -28.04
C ASN A 449 -40.86 -9.61 -28.39
N LYS A 450 -41.63 -8.53 -28.16
CA LYS A 450 -43.06 -8.46 -28.55
C LYS A 450 -43.21 -8.28 -30.04
N ASP A 451 -42.43 -7.38 -30.64
CA ASP A 451 -42.48 -7.14 -32.09
C ASP A 451 -42.01 -8.38 -32.89
N GLU A 452 -41.07 -9.17 -32.36
CA GLU A 452 -40.68 -10.47 -32.94
C GLU A 452 -41.75 -11.56 -32.82
N GLN A 453 -42.57 -11.53 -31.76
CA GLN A 453 -43.68 -12.47 -31.60
C GLN A 453 -44.83 -12.10 -32.54
N GLU A 454 -45.18 -10.81 -32.65
CA GLU A 454 -46.26 -10.34 -33.54
C GLU A 454 -45.93 -10.52 -35.03
N ASN A 455 -44.65 -10.58 -35.43
CA ASN A 455 -44.25 -10.86 -36.82
C ASN A 455 -44.13 -12.36 -37.16
N LYS A 456 -44.25 -13.26 -36.17
CA LYS A 456 -44.19 -14.71 -36.37
C LYS A 456 -45.57 -15.37 -36.45
N ASP A 457 -46.61 -14.68 -36.01
CA ASP A 457 -48.03 -15.04 -36.15
C ASP A 457 -48.64 -14.38 -37.40
#